data_AF-Q2BFU7-F1
#
_entry.id   AF-Q2BFU7-F1
#
_cell.length_a   1.000
_cell.length_b   1.000
_cell.length_c   1.000
_cell.angle_alpha   90.00
_cell.angle_beta   90.00
_cell.angle_gamma   90.00
#
_symmetry.space_group_name_H-M   'P 1'
#
loop_
_entity.id
_entity.type
_entity.pdbx_description
1 polymer ?
#
loop_
_entity_poly.entity_id
_entity_poly.type
_entity_poly.pdbx_seq_one_letter_code
_entity_poly.pdbx_strand_id
1 'polypeptide(L)'
;MVFAILPVSSAFASSQQEQIAAIAKDNLGVPYKYGGTAPSGFDCSGFLFYVFGKVGITLPRVSADQYNVGTPVSKSDLAVGDLVFLKKHMIKQVSPIQAFT
;
A
#
# COMPACT_ATOMS: atom_id res chain seq x y z
N MET A 1 38.43 -4.72 16.25
CA MET A 1 37.68 -5.30 15.10
C MET A 1 36.23 -5.37 15.53
N VAL A 2 35.35 -4.50 15.01
CA VAL A 2 33.92 -4.45 15.36
C VAL A 2 33.15 -4.70 14.07
N PHE A 3 32.43 -5.81 14.00
CA PHE A 3 31.50 -6.10 12.92
C PHE A 3 30.18 -5.37 13.21
N ALA A 4 29.84 -4.39 12.38
CA ALA A 4 28.50 -3.82 12.36
C ALA A 4 27.59 -4.80 11.61
N ILE A 5 26.59 -5.30 12.33
CA ILE A 5 25.50 -6.11 11.81
C ILE A 5 24.66 -5.19 10.93
N LEU A 6 24.68 -5.40 9.61
CA LEU A 6 23.98 -4.57 8.62
C LEU A 6 22.46 -4.53 8.93
N PRO A 7 21.79 -3.39 8.78
CA PRO A 7 20.34 -3.32 8.89
C PRO A 7 19.74 -3.86 7.59
N VAL A 8 19.58 -5.17 7.50
CA VAL A 8 18.78 -5.82 6.45
C VAL A 8 17.30 -5.58 6.78
N SER A 9 16.83 -4.34 6.67
CA SER A 9 15.41 -4.00 6.84
C SER A 9 14.97 -2.72 6.11
N SER A 10 15.84 -1.73 5.85
CA SER A 10 15.41 -0.52 5.13
C SER A 10 15.53 -0.62 3.61
N ALA A 11 16.54 -1.31 3.08
CA ALA A 11 16.75 -1.44 1.63
C ALA A 11 15.72 -2.37 0.94
N PHE A 12 15.20 -3.37 1.66
CA PHE A 12 14.15 -4.24 1.13
C PHE A 12 12.78 -3.55 1.18
N ALA A 13 12.50 -2.82 2.27
CA ALA A 13 11.30 -1.99 2.39
C ALA A 13 11.28 -0.88 1.32
N SER A 14 12.41 -0.20 1.07
CA SER A 14 12.50 0.80 0.00
C SER A 14 12.24 0.18 -1.38
N SER A 15 12.79 -1.02 -1.65
CA SER A 15 12.55 -1.71 -2.93
C SER A 15 11.08 -2.06 -3.14
N GLN A 16 10.37 -2.49 -2.09
CA GLN A 16 8.95 -2.83 -2.17
C GLN A 16 8.08 -1.57 -2.33
N GLN A 17 8.42 -0.49 -1.64
CA GLN A 17 7.74 0.81 -1.77
C GLN A 17 7.90 1.39 -3.19
N GLU A 18 9.10 1.27 -3.76
CA GLU A 18 9.39 1.65 -5.14
C GLU A 18 8.59 0.80 -6.14
N GLN A 19 8.46 -0.51 -5.89
CA GLN A 19 7.62 -1.40 -6.71
C GLN A 19 6.14 -1.02 -6.64
N ILE A 20 5.60 -0.75 -5.45
CA ILE A 20 4.22 -0.27 -5.28
C ILE A 20 4.01 1.00 -6.10
N ALA A 21 4.93 1.97 -6.00
CA ALA A 21 4.86 3.22 -6.74
C ALA A 21 4.96 3.01 -8.25
N ALA A 22 5.83 2.12 -8.73
CA ALA A 22 5.98 1.79 -10.14
C ALA A 22 4.70 1.14 -10.71
N ILE A 23 4.18 0.10 -10.05
CA ILE A 23 2.95 -0.60 -10.47
C ILE A 23 1.75 0.35 -10.45
N ALA A 24 1.67 1.23 -9.44
CA ALA A 24 0.63 2.25 -9.39
C ALA A 24 0.72 3.23 -10.58
N LYS A 25 1.93 3.65 -10.95
CA LYS A 25 2.18 4.52 -12.11
C LYS A 25 1.84 3.85 -13.43
N ASP A 26 2.12 2.56 -13.59
CA ASP A 26 1.82 1.80 -14.81
C ASP A 26 0.32 1.70 -15.11
N ASN A 27 -0.52 1.91 -14.09
CA ASN A 27 -1.98 1.87 -14.20
C ASN A 27 -2.60 3.27 -14.26
N LEU A 28 -1.80 4.32 -14.44
CA LEU A 28 -2.31 5.67 -14.70
C LEU A 28 -3.10 5.70 -16.01
N GLY A 29 -4.27 6.33 -15.97
CA GLY A 29 -5.17 6.42 -17.12
C GLY A 29 -6.15 5.25 -17.28
N VAL A 30 -6.03 4.19 -16.46
CA VAL A 30 -7.07 3.14 -16.40
C VAL A 30 -8.38 3.74 -15.89
N PRO A 31 -9.52 3.52 -16.57
CA PRO A 31 -10.79 4.15 -16.20
C PRO A 31 -11.30 3.64 -14.84
N TYR A 32 -12.02 4.52 -14.14
CA TYR A 32 -12.74 4.12 -12.94
C TYR A 32 -13.89 3.17 -13.31
N LYS A 33 -13.99 2.05 -12.60
CA LYS A 33 -15.07 1.07 -12.73
C LYS A 33 -15.46 0.57 -11.35
N TYR A 34 -16.70 0.83 -10.94
CA TYR A 34 -17.24 0.33 -9.68
C TYR A 34 -17.14 -1.20 -9.61
N GLY A 35 -16.59 -1.73 -8.52
CA GLY A 35 -16.32 -3.16 -8.35
C GLY A 35 -15.04 -3.65 -9.06
N GLY A 36 -14.37 -2.82 -9.85
CA GLY A 36 -13.21 -3.20 -10.66
C GLY A 36 -11.93 -3.46 -9.85
N THR A 37 -11.18 -4.50 -10.24
CA THR A 37 -9.95 -4.99 -9.58
C THR A 37 -8.84 -5.36 -10.57
N ALA A 38 -8.95 -4.94 -11.84
CA ALA A 38 -8.03 -5.32 -12.90
C ALA A 38 -7.75 -4.14 -13.86
N PRO A 39 -6.69 -4.18 -14.69
CA PRO A 39 -6.35 -3.10 -15.62
C PRO A 39 -7.42 -2.75 -16.68
N SER A 40 -8.54 -3.49 -16.74
CA SER A 40 -9.73 -3.11 -17.52
C SER A 40 -10.64 -2.09 -16.81
N GLY A 41 -10.35 -1.76 -15.56
CA GLY A 41 -11.02 -0.75 -14.76
C GLY A 41 -10.92 -1.04 -13.26
N PHE A 42 -10.69 0.01 -12.46
CA PHE A 42 -10.54 -0.09 -11.02
C PHE A 42 -11.54 0.80 -10.27
N ASP A 43 -11.96 0.37 -9.08
CA ASP A 43 -12.41 1.31 -8.06
C ASP A 43 -11.31 1.61 -7.03
N CYS A 44 -11.58 2.49 -6.08
CA CYS A 44 -10.59 2.97 -5.12
C CYS A 44 -9.91 1.83 -4.34
N SER A 45 -10.69 0.88 -3.83
CA SER A 45 -10.17 -0.22 -3.02
C SER A 45 -9.67 -1.39 -3.87
N GLY A 46 -10.23 -1.57 -5.06
CA GLY A 46 -9.80 -2.57 -6.02
C GLY A 46 -8.45 -2.24 -6.67
N PHE A 47 -8.14 -0.96 -6.83
CA PHE A 47 -6.80 -0.50 -7.21
C PHE A 47 -5.76 -0.88 -6.16
N LEU A 48 -6.01 -0.55 -4.89
CA LEU A 48 -5.10 -0.89 -3.79
C LEU A 48 -4.94 -2.41 -3.65
N PHE A 49 -6.04 -3.16 -3.72
CA PHE A 49 -6.04 -4.62 -3.73
C PHE A 49 -5.11 -5.18 -4.82
N TYR A 50 -5.19 -4.66 -6.04
CA TYR A 50 -4.37 -5.09 -7.16
C TYR A 50 -2.88 -4.74 -6.97
N VAL A 51 -2.57 -3.48 -6.68
CA VAL A 51 -1.18 -2.99 -6.56
C VAL A 51 -0.44 -3.71 -5.44
N PHE A 52 -1.05 -3.80 -4.25
CA PHE A 52 -0.44 -4.46 -3.10
C PHE A 52 -0.35 -5.97 -3.30
N GLY A 53 -1.34 -6.59 -3.94
CA GLY A 53 -1.30 -8.01 -4.30
C GLY A 53 -0.12 -8.36 -5.23
N LYS A 54 0.29 -7.44 -6.11
CA LYS A 54 1.46 -7.64 -7.00
C LYS A 54 2.80 -7.67 -6.26
N VAL A 55 2.87 -7.09 -5.07
CA VAL A 55 4.06 -7.14 -4.19
C VAL A 55 3.88 -8.13 -3.03
N GLY A 56 2.88 -9.02 -3.10
CA GLY A 56 2.65 -10.08 -2.12
C GLY A 56 1.89 -9.65 -0.86
N ILE A 57 1.31 -8.45 -0.84
CA ILE A 57 0.54 -7.95 0.31
C ILE A 57 -0.96 -8.12 0.04
N THR A 58 -1.63 -8.93 0.86
CA THR A 58 -3.07 -9.17 0.74
C THR A 58 -3.84 -8.10 1.51
N LEU A 59 -4.56 -7.25 0.78
CA LEU A 59 -5.52 -6.32 1.36
C LEU A 59 -6.95 -6.87 1.27
N PRO A 60 -7.84 -6.52 2.21
CA PRO A 60 -9.27 -6.73 2.03
C PRO A 60 -9.77 -6.03 0.76
N ARG A 61 -10.85 -6.54 0.16
CA ARG A 61 -11.42 -5.93 -1.06
C ARG A 61 -12.10 -4.59 -0.79
N VAL A 62 -12.65 -4.38 0.40
CA VAL A 62 -13.49 -3.22 0.75
C VAL A 62 -12.64 -2.16 1.45
N SER A 63 -12.80 -0.88 1.07
CA SER A 63 -12.03 0.23 1.65
C SER A 63 -12.19 0.38 3.16
N ALA A 64 -13.39 0.09 3.69
CA ALA A 64 -13.65 0.11 5.13
C ALA A 64 -12.85 -0.97 5.89
N ASP A 65 -12.67 -2.14 5.28
CA ASP A 65 -11.87 -3.21 5.87
C ASP A 65 -10.38 -2.93 5.73
N GLN A 66 -9.97 -2.33 4.59
CA GLN A 66 -8.59 -1.85 4.38
C GLN A 66 -8.17 -0.82 5.44
N TYR A 67 -9.09 0.05 5.87
CA TYR A 67 -8.86 1.01 6.97
C TYR A 67 -8.62 0.30 8.31
N ASN A 68 -9.21 -0.87 8.52
CA ASN A 68 -9.15 -1.58 9.80
C ASN A 68 -7.89 -2.45 9.96
N VAL A 69 -7.10 -2.66 8.90
CA VAL A 69 -5.89 -3.49 8.93
C VAL A 69 -4.61 -2.65 9.02
N GLY A 70 -3.54 -3.26 9.54
CA GLY A 70 -2.20 -2.67 9.66
C GLY A 70 -2.07 -1.56 10.72
N THR A 71 -0.95 -0.84 10.67
CA THR A 71 -0.52 0.06 11.76
C THR A 71 -0.80 1.52 11.43
N PRO A 72 -1.45 2.28 12.34
CA PRO A 72 -1.67 3.71 12.17
C PRO A 72 -0.35 4.48 12.03
N VAL A 73 -0.25 5.35 11.03
CA VAL A 73 0.88 6.27 10.82
C VAL A 73 0.43 7.70 11.11
N SER A 74 1.31 8.49 11.74
CA SER A 74 1.07 9.91 11.98
C SER A 74 1.32 10.70 10.69
N LYS A 75 0.63 11.84 10.51
CA LYS A 75 0.81 12.66 9.30
C LYS A 75 2.25 13.14 9.08
N SER A 76 3.04 13.32 10.14
CA SER A 76 4.44 13.74 10.02
C SER A 76 5.37 12.61 9.56
N ASP A 77 4.93 11.36 9.66
CA ASP A 77 5.76 10.17 9.43
C ASP A 77 5.35 9.43 8.14
N LEU A 78 4.55 10.08 7.28
CA LEU A 78 4.08 9.51 6.02
C LEU A 78 5.25 9.17 5.08
N ALA A 79 5.25 7.94 4.58
CA ALA A 79 6.21 7.43 3.61
C ALA A 79 5.52 6.92 2.34
N VAL A 80 6.32 6.72 1.27
CA VAL A 80 5.84 6.05 0.06
C VAL A 80 5.35 4.65 0.41
N GLY A 81 4.18 4.28 -0.10
CA GLY A 81 3.53 3.00 0.20
C GLY A 81 2.51 3.06 1.33
N ASP A 82 2.40 4.18 2.06
CA ASP A 82 1.33 4.36 3.03
C ASP A 82 -0.01 4.63 2.33
N LEU A 83 -1.08 4.01 2.85
CA LEU A 83 -2.42 4.27 2.38
C LEU A 83 -3.00 5.52 3.03
N VAL A 84 -3.55 6.44 2.24
CA VAL A 84 -4.27 7.60 2.77
C VAL A 84 -5.74 7.47 2.39
N PHE A 85 -6.60 7.44 3.40
CA PHE A 85 -8.04 7.43 3.21
C PHE A 85 -8.57 8.85 3.54
N LEU A 86 -9.73 9.30 3.05
CA LEU A 86 -10.12 10.73 3.06
C LEU A 86 -11.51 10.93 3.66
N LYS A 87 -11.72 11.71 4.73
CA LYS A 87 -12.90 11.64 5.64
C LYS A 87 -14.31 11.76 5.01
N LYS A 88 -14.50 12.25 3.79
CA LYS A 88 -15.79 12.02 3.08
C LYS A 88 -16.02 10.53 2.79
N HIS A 89 -14.95 9.75 2.79
CA HIS A 89 -14.71 8.30 2.84
C HIS A 89 -13.48 7.99 3.80
N MET A 90 -13.62 8.28 5.11
CA MET A 90 -12.79 7.96 6.32
C MET A 90 -11.24 7.84 6.25
N ILE A 91 -10.44 8.65 7.00
CA ILE A 91 -8.94 8.65 7.04
C ILE A 91 -8.32 7.75 8.14
N LYS A 92 -7.52 6.73 7.79
CA LYS A 92 -6.51 6.10 8.68
C LYS A 92 -5.37 5.51 7.86
N GLN A 93 -4.15 5.86 8.21
CA GLN A 93 -2.97 5.48 7.43
C GLN A 93 -2.52 4.07 7.76
N VAL A 94 -2.16 3.29 6.75
CA VAL A 94 -1.68 1.91 6.92
C VAL A 94 -0.28 1.81 6.32
N SER A 95 0.71 1.54 7.18
CA SER A 95 2.08 1.24 6.77
C SER A 95 2.28 -0.24 6.43
N PRO A 96 3.22 -0.58 5.53
CA PRO A 96 3.51 -1.97 5.17
C PRO A 96 4.30 -2.78 6.24
N ILE A 97 4.68 -2.21 7.38
CA ILE A 97 5.84 -2.72 8.14
C ILE A 97 5.54 -3.84 9.16
N GLN A 98 4.30 -4.34 9.32
CA GLN A 98 4.05 -5.40 10.31
C GLN A 98 3.11 -6.55 9.87
N ALA A 99 2.98 -6.83 8.58
CA ALA A 99 2.24 -8.03 8.13
C ALA A 99 3.00 -9.37 8.30
N PHE A 100 4.15 -9.37 8.99
CA PHE A 100 4.90 -10.58 9.34
C PHE A 100 5.02 -10.72 10.85
N THR A 101 3.99 -11.31 11.46
CA THR A 101 4.13 -12.20 12.62
C THR A 101 3.25 -13.43 12.39
#